data_AF-A0A960IVW1-F1
#
_entry.id   AF-A0A960IVW1-F1
#
_cell.length_a   1.000
_cell.length_b   1.000
_cell.length_c   1.000
_cell.angle_alpha   90.00
_cell.angle_beta   90.00
_cell.angle_gamma   90.00
#
_symmetry.space_group_name_H-M   'P 1'
#
loop_
_entity.id
_entity.type
_entity.pdbx_description
1 polymer ?
#
loop_
_entity_poly.entity_id
_entity_poly.type
_entity_poly.pdbx_seq_one_letter_code
_entity_poly.pdbx_strand_id
1 'polypeptide(L)'
;MDEEMLEAHIAFEVAAWTESLTETLTAQTNVIFEWLDGVTLGSVFSEADLDALIDAIVIPDLSASVMAVRWWALNDQTPIDELMNREDYDRAARTVAGLSDLQEAVVEQITTSKVYGNLISHVLFNGIRNYVMTESPIARVPGASSLMRMGQNAFDTAAPRLSKGIERQLTAFVAANLQDSLRDSRTYLTTVVDEQAMTDIADEAWERNAGSTLAEIAGLVGEDALAEMLSVGQEVIAYLVATPTFRGALQTVLDESSGRTVGELLAEAGITADLVIALVRPWILRAADDGLLEQFIRERLTAFYSSY
;
A
#
# COMPACT_ATOMS: atom_id res chain seq x y z
N MET A 1 -44.87 20.80 -43.13
CA MET A 1 -45.31 19.61 -42.37
C MET A 1 -44.11 19.01 -41.65
N ASP A 2 -42.89 19.19 -42.17
CA ASP A 2 -41.66 18.62 -41.61
C ASP A 2 -41.16 19.35 -40.35
N GLU A 3 -41.39 20.66 -40.21
CA GLU A 3 -40.95 21.43 -39.03
C GLU A 3 -41.76 21.09 -37.77
N GLU A 4 -43.08 21.00 -37.88
CA GLU A 4 -43.94 20.62 -36.74
C GLU A 4 -43.70 19.18 -36.27
N MET A 5 -43.42 18.26 -37.22
CA MET A 5 -43.04 16.88 -36.90
C MET A 5 -41.64 16.79 -36.29
N LEU A 6 -40.69 17.62 -36.73
CA LEU A 6 -39.35 17.71 -36.14
C LEU A 6 -39.43 18.19 -34.68
N GLU A 7 -40.15 19.29 -34.41
CA GLU A 7 -40.32 19.80 -33.04
C GLU A 7 -41.01 18.78 -32.13
N ALA A 8 -42.03 18.08 -32.63
CA ALA A 8 -42.70 17.02 -31.87
C ALA A 8 -41.77 15.84 -31.56
N HIS A 9 -40.91 15.45 -32.50
CA HIS A 9 -39.94 14.36 -32.32
C HIS A 9 -38.83 14.77 -31.34
N ILE A 10 -38.33 16.00 -31.41
CA ILE A 10 -37.37 16.53 -30.44
C ILE A 10 -37.97 16.51 -29.03
N ALA A 11 -39.20 17.02 -28.87
CA ALA A 11 -39.88 17.02 -27.57
C ALA A 11 -40.07 15.60 -27.01
N PHE A 12 -40.42 14.64 -27.87
CA PHE A 12 -40.54 13.23 -27.49
C PHE A 12 -39.21 12.64 -26.97
N GLU A 13 -38.11 12.84 -27.71
CA GLU A 13 -36.79 12.34 -27.32
C GLU A 13 -36.28 13.03 -26.05
N VAL A 14 -36.47 14.35 -25.91
CA VAL A 14 -36.10 15.07 -24.68
C VAL A 14 -36.90 14.55 -23.48
N ALA A 15 -38.21 14.30 -23.64
CA ALA A 15 -39.04 13.74 -22.58
C ALA A 15 -38.56 12.34 -22.13
N ALA A 16 -38.09 11.50 -23.07
CA ALA A 16 -37.55 10.18 -22.75
C ALA A 16 -36.30 10.25 -21.84
N TRP A 17 -35.51 11.32 -21.96
CA TRP A 17 -34.27 11.55 -21.20
C TRP A 17 -34.43 12.53 -20.02
N THR A 18 -35.65 12.97 -19.74
CA THR A 18 -35.97 13.86 -18.61
C THR A 18 -37.08 13.25 -17.76
N GLU A 19 -38.31 13.20 -18.27
CA GLU A 19 -39.49 12.69 -17.58
C GLU A 19 -39.40 11.17 -17.34
N SER A 20 -38.94 10.42 -18.35
CA SER A 20 -38.80 8.96 -18.28
C SER A 20 -37.34 8.52 -18.11
N LEU A 21 -36.47 9.39 -17.59
CA LEU A 21 -35.01 9.16 -17.55
C LEU A 21 -34.64 7.81 -16.93
N THR A 22 -35.21 7.44 -15.78
CA THR A 22 -34.86 6.18 -15.11
C THR A 22 -35.19 4.98 -15.98
N GLU A 23 -36.38 4.96 -16.60
CA GLU A 23 -36.79 3.85 -17.48
C GLU A 23 -35.91 3.78 -18.74
N THR A 24 -35.71 4.91 -19.42
CA THR A 24 -34.88 4.98 -20.63
C THR A 24 -33.43 4.59 -20.34
N LEU A 25 -32.83 5.15 -19.30
CA LEU A 25 -31.43 4.90 -18.95
C LEU A 25 -31.22 3.44 -18.52
N THR A 26 -32.10 2.90 -17.68
CA THR A 26 -32.03 1.48 -17.28
C THR A 26 -32.19 0.55 -18.48
N ALA A 27 -33.17 0.78 -19.35
CA ALA A 27 -33.38 -0.04 -20.53
C ALA A 27 -32.17 -0.03 -21.46
N GLN A 28 -31.61 1.16 -21.75
CA GLN A 28 -30.46 1.27 -22.65
C GLN A 28 -29.18 0.69 -22.04
N THR A 29 -28.90 0.97 -20.75
CA THR A 29 -27.72 0.41 -20.09
C THR A 29 -27.79 -1.11 -20.01
N ASN A 30 -28.95 -1.69 -19.69
CA ASN A 30 -29.09 -3.15 -19.62
C ASN A 30 -28.86 -3.84 -20.98
N VAL A 31 -29.36 -3.26 -22.08
CA VAL A 31 -29.11 -3.79 -23.43
C VAL A 31 -27.61 -3.78 -23.75
N ILE A 32 -26.89 -2.73 -23.35
CA ILE A 32 -25.43 -2.66 -23.54
C ILE A 32 -24.73 -3.75 -22.73
N PHE A 33 -25.07 -3.91 -21.45
CA PHE A 33 -24.45 -4.93 -20.60
C PHE A 33 -24.76 -6.36 -21.07
N GLU A 34 -25.99 -6.65 -21.50
CA GLU A 34 -26.36 -7.94 -22.10
C GLU A 34 -25.56 -8.21 -23.39
N TRP A 35 -25.32 -7.18 -24.20
CA TRP A 35 -24.44 -7.31 -25.36
C TRP A 35 -22.98 -7.58 -24.95
N LEU A 36 -22.47 -6.91 -23.92
CA LEU A 36 -21.10 -7.10 -23.42
C LEU A 36 -20.85 -8.49 -22.83
N ASP A 37 -21.88 -9.17 -22.32
CA ASP A 37 -21.82 -10.57 -21.92
C ASP A 37 -21.62 -11.53 -23.10
N GLY A 38 -21.89 -11.08 -24.33
CA GLY A 38 -21.68 -11.84 -25.56
C GLY A 38 -20.38 -11.50 -26.31
N VAL A 39 -19.63 -10.49 -25.86
CA VAL A 39 -18.47 -9.94 -26.56
C VAL A 39 -17.19 -10.28 -25.82
N THR A 40 -16.26 -10.97 -26.46
CA THR A 40 -14.96 -11.28 -25.86
C THR A 40 -13.98 -10.13 -26.04
N LEU A 41 -13.06 -9.94 -25.08
CA LEU A 41 -12.05 -8.88 -25.12
C LEU A 41 -11.22 -8.94 -26.42
N GLY A 42 -10.78 -10.14 -26.81
CA GLY A 42 -10.01 -10.37 -28.03
C GLY A 42 -10.80 -10.24 -29.34
N SER A 43 -12.13 -10.11 -29.28
CA SER A 43 -12.95 -9.81 -30.47
C SER A 43 -13.06 -8.30 -30.75
N VAL A 44 -12.74 -7.47 -29.76
CA VAL A 44 -12.83 -6.00 -29.83
C VAL A 44 -11.46 -5.37 -30.01
N PHE A 45 -10.48 -5.82 -29.24
CA PHE A 45 -9.12 -5.25 -29.25
C PHE A 45 -8.19 -6.15 -30.05
N SER A 46 -7.55 -5.60 -31.08
CA SER A 46 -6.38 -6.20 -31.70
C SER A 46 -5.15 -6.03 -30.80
N GLU A 47 -4.09 -6.80 -31.06
CA GLU A 47 -2.80 -6.66 -30.38
C GLU A 47 -2.27 -5.21 -30.46
N ALA A 48 -2.47 -4.54 -31.61
CA ALA A 48 -2.09 -3.14 -31.80
C ALA A 48 -2.94 -2.16 -30.96
N ASP A 49 -4.22 -2.46 -30.72
CA ASP A 49 -5.07 -1.63 -29.87
C ASP A 49 -4.70 -1.78 -28.39
N LEU A 50 -4.28 -2.98 -27.97
CA LEU A 50 -3.77 -3.23 -26.62
C LEU A 50 -2.45 -2.49 -26.38
N ASP A 51 -1.52 -2.52 -27.33
CA ASP A 51 -0.28 -1.74 -27.24
C ASP A 51 -0.56 -0.23 -27.13
N ALA A 52 -1.49 0.28 -27.94
CA ALA A 52 -1.90 1.68 -27.86
C ALA A 52 -2.57 2.03 -26.52
N LEU A 53 -3.34 1.09 -25.94
CA LEU A 53 -3.94 1.25 -24.62
C LEU A 53 -2.86 1.31 -23.54
N ILE A 54 -1.85 0.42 -23.59
CA ILE A 54 -0.71 0.41 -22.67
C ILE A 54 0.05 1.74 -22.76
N ASP A 55 0.29 2.23 -23.98
CA ASP A 55 0.95 3.53 -24.21
C ASP A 55 0.13 4.72 -23.69
N ALA A 56 -1.20 4.58 -23.65
CA ALA A 56 -2.12 5.59 -23.13
C ALA A 56 -2.30 5.55 -21.60
N ILE A 57 -1.73 4.56 -20.89
CA ILE A 57 -1.80 4.50 -19.43
C ILE A 57 -1.07 5.71 -18.85
N VAL A 58 -1.86 6.66 -18.35
CA VAL A 58 -1.35 7.79 -17.57
C VAL A 58 -1.50 7.45 -16.10
N ILE A 59 -0.42 7.55 -15.35
CA ILE A 59 -0.47 7.45 -13.89
C ILE A 59 -1.05 8.77 -13.38
N PRO A 60 -2.23 8.75 -12.75
CA PRO A 60 -2.84 9.97 -12.25
C PRO A 60 -2.00 10.55 -11.10
N ASP A 61 -1.87 11.87 -11.06
CA ASP A 61 -1.34 12.54 -9.88
C ASP A 61 -2.40 12.50 -8.76
N LEU A 62 -2.14 11.70 -7.73
CA LEU A 62 -3.02 11.52 -6.58
C LEU A 62 -2.68 12.46 -5.42
N SER A 63 -1.71 13.37 -5.58
CA SER A 63 -1.19 14.21 -4.48
C SER A 63 -2.30 15.01 -3.79
N ALA A 64 -3.12 15.71 -4.57
CA ALA A 64 -4.23 16.50 -4.03
C ALA A 64 -5.25 15.65 -3.28
N SER A 65 -5.61 14.49 -3.84
CA SER A 65 -6.58 13.57 -3.24
C SER A 65 -6.05 12.97 -1.93
N VAL A 66 -4.80 12.52 -1.91
CA VAL A 66 -4.18 11.95 -0.71
C VAL A 66 -4.01 13.01 0.38
N MET A 67 -3.66 14.25 0.03
CA MET A 67 -3.58 15.34 1.00
C MET A 67 -4.96 15.70 1.58
N ALA A 68 -6.01 15.71 0.75
CA ALA A 68 -7.38 15.91 1.22
C ALA A 68 -7.83 14.79 2.18
N VAL A 69 -7.54 13.53 1.85
CA VAL A 69 -7.84 12.38 2.71
C VAL A 69 -7.07 12.46 4.04
N ARG A 70 -5.77 12.80 4.00
CA ARG A 70 -4.98 13.01 5.23
C ARG A 70 -5.58 14.11 6.09
N TRP A 71 -5.92 15.25 5.49
CA TRP A 71 -6.53 16.35 6.22
C TRP A 71 -7.82 15.93 6.91
N TRP A 72 -8.68 15.17 6.21
CA TRP A 72 -9.88 14.61 6.81
C TRP A 72 -9.56 13.64 7.96
N ALA A 73 -8.63 12.70 7.73
CA ALA A 73 -8.22 11.71 8.72
C ALA A 73 -7.62 12.31 10.00
N LEU A 74 -6.86 13.41 9.89
CA LEU A 74 -6.31 14.14 11.04
C LEU A 74 -7.38 14.77 11.94
N ASN A 75 -8.61 14.92 11.44
CA ASN A 75 -9.74 15.46 12.20
C ASN A 75 -10.72 14.35 12.63
N ASP A 76 -10.41 13.09 12.33
CA ASP A 76 -11.26 11.95 12.64
C ASP A 76 -10.81 11.26 13.93
N GLN A 77 -11.72 11.16 14.90
CA GLN A 77 -11.46 10.57 16.22
C GLN A 77 -11.98 9.13 16.33
N THR A 78 -12.41 8.53 15.22
CA THR A 78 -12.89 7.15 15.18
C THR A 78 -11.75 6.20 15.57
N PRO A 79 -11.94 5.36 16.58
CA PRO A 79 -10.99 4.31 16.95
C PRO A 79 -10.80 3.28 15.83
N ILE A 80 -9.63 2.66 15.76
CA ILE A 80 -9.32 1.66 14.71
C ILE A 80 -10.19 0.41 14.82
N ASP A 81 -10.58 0.00 16.03
CA ASP A 81 -11.48 -1.13 16.23
C ASP A 81 -12.94 -0.89 15.79
N GLU A 82 -13.31 0.36 15.52
CA GLU A 82 -14.58 0.71 14.86
C GLU A 82 -14.47 0.69 13.31
N LEU A 83 -13.26 0.88 12.76
CA LEU A 83 -12.99 0.89 11.31
C LEU A 83 -12.69 -0.50 10.76
N MET A 84 -12.06 -1.35 11.56
CA MET A 84 -11.68 -2.70 11.20
C MET A 84 -12.09 -3.63 12.33
N ASN A 85 -12.81 -4.71 12.00
CA ASN A 85 -13.13 -5.69 13.02
C ASN A 85 -11.90 -6.58 13.33
N ARG A 86 -11.86 -7.12 14.55
CA ARG A 86 -10.79 -8.02 15.00
C ARG A 86 -10.65 -9.26 14.12
N GLU A 87 -11.74 -9.80 13.58
CA GLU A 87 -11.71 -11.04 12.80
C GLU A 87 -10.92 -10.87 11.48
N ASP A 88 -11.12 -9.75 10.80
CA ASP A 88 -10.43 -9.42 9.56
C ASP A 88 -8.95 -9.10 9.83
N TYR A 89 -8.64 -8.43 10.94
CA TYR A 89 -7.26 -8.26 11.40
C TYR A 89 -6.58 -9.61 11.64
N ASP A 90 -7.21 -10.50 12.42
CA ASP A 90 -6.66 -11.82 12.72
C ASP A 90 -6.49 -12.68 11.48
N ARG A 91 -7.42 -12.55 10.51
CA ARG A 91 -7.31 -13.24 9.23
C ARG A 91 -6.10 -12.75 8.45
N ALA A 92 -5.90 -11.43 8.34
CA ALA A 92 -4.73 -10.86 7.69
C ALA A 92 -3.42 -11.24 8.41
N ALA A 93 -3.39 -11.15 9.74
CA ALA A 93 -2.25 -11.52 10.57
C ALA A 93 -1.86 -12.99 10.37
N ARG A 94 -2.83 -13.92 10.41
CA ARG A 94 -2.59 -15.34 10.13
C ARG A 94 -2.12 -15.60 8.71
N THR A 95 -2.65 -14.90 7.71
CA THR A 95 -2.17 -15.04 6.32
C THR A 95 -0.69 -14.66 6.21
N VAL A 96 -0.27 -13.57 6.85
CA VAL A 96 1.16 -13.16 6.87
C VAL A 96 2.00 -14.12 7.71
N ALA A 97 1.48 -14.57 8.86
CA ALA A 97 2.14 -15.53 9.74
C ALA A 97 2.28 -16.94 9.13
N GLY A 98 1.45 -17.30 8.14
CA GLY A 98 1.55 -18.55 7.41
C GLY A 98 2.60 -18.56 6.29
N LEU A 99 3.23 -17.42 5.97
CA LEU A 99 4.24 -17.32 4.90
C LEU A 99 5.64 -17.73 5.40
N SER A 100 5.82 -19.01 5.75
CA SER A 100 7.07 -19.54 6.32
C SER A 100 8.31 -19.25 5.46
N ASP A 101 8.20 -19.40 4.14
CA ASP A 101 9.32 -19.17 3.21
C ASP A 101 9.72 -17.69 3.17
N LEU A 102 8.74 -16.78 3.27
CA LEU A 102 9.00 -15.34 3.36
C LEU A 102 9.65 -14.99 4.70
N GLN A 103 9.20 -15.60 5.80
CA GLN A 103 9.77 -15.38 7.13
C GLN A 103 11.23 -15.82 7.17
N GLU A 104 11.55 -17.01 6.66
CA GLU A 104 12.93 -17.48 6.58
C GLU A 104 13.81 -16.53 5.77
N ALA A 105 13.33 -16.09 4.60
CA ALA A 105 14.04 -15.14 3.75
C ALA A 105 14.28 -13.78 4.44
N VAL A 106 13.29 -13.26 5.18
CA VAL A 106 13.41 -11.99 5.92
C VAL A 106 14.41 -12.13 7.08
N VAL A 107 14.31 -13.20 7.88
CA VAL A 107 15.26 -13.47 8.97
C VAL A 107 16.67 -13.62 8.42
N GLU A 108 16.85 -14.30 7.28
CA GLU A 108 18.14 -14.39 6.60
C GLU A 108 18.68 -13.01 6.20
N GLN A 109 17.88 -12.19 5.52
CA GLN A 109 18.31 -10.86 5.08
C GLN A 109 18.65 -9.94 6.26
N ILE A 110 17.86 -9.95 7.33
CA ILE A 110 18.14 -9.13 8.52
C ILE A 110 19.42 -9.60 9.21
N THR A 111 19.58 -10.91 9.43
CA THR A 111 20.72 -11.47 10.17
C THR A 111 22.03 -11.43 9.39
N THR A 112 21.97 -11.39 8.06
CA THR A 112 23.15 -11.16 7.18
C THR A 112 23.46 -9.68 7.00
N SER A 113 22.58 -8.76 7.42
CA SER A 113 22.80 -7.33 7.27
C SER A 113 23.96 -6.82 8.14
N LYS A 114 24.74 -5.89 7.60
CA LYS A 114 25.82 -5.22 8.34
C LYS A 114 25.29 -4.46 9.56
N VAL A 115 24.08 -3.92 9.47
CA VAL A 115 23.44 -3.17 10.57
C VAL A 115 23.19 -4.10 11.75
N TYR A 116 22.64 -5.30 11.51
CA TYR A 116 22.43 -6.30 12.54
C TYR A 116 23.75 -6.78 13.17
N GLY A 117 24.77 -7.04 12.34
CA GLY A 117 26.14 -7.32 12.81
C GLY A 117 26.70 -6.25 13.75
N ASN A 118 26.53 -4.98 13.40
CA ASN A 118 26.95 -3.87 14.24
C ASN A 118 26.15 -3.81 15.55
N LEU A 119 24.83 -4.06 15.51
CA LEU A 119 23.97 -4.08 16.69
C LEU A 119 24.41 -5.16 17.68
N ILE A 120 24.56 -6.41 17.22
CA ILE A 120 24.98 -7.53 18.07
C ILE A 120 26.38 -7.27 18.64
N SER A 121 27.31 -6.79 17.81
CA SER A 121 28.65 -6.40 18.25
C SER A 121 28.61 -5.33 19.35
N HIS A 122 27.77 -4.31 19.19
CA HIS A 122 27.59 -3.25 20.17
C HIS A 122 26.98 -3.76 21.49
N VAL A 123 25.94 -4.58 21.41
CA VAL A 123 25.28 -5.19 22.59
C VAL A 123 26.24 -6.11 23.33
N LEU A 124 26.96 -6.99 22.64
CA LEU A 124 27.96 -7.88 23.24
C LEU A 124 29.11 -7.10 23.88
N PHE A 125 29.66 -6.10 23.18
CA PHE A 125 30.72 -5.26 23.71
C PHE A 125 30.28 -4.57 25.00
N ASN A 126 29.11 -3.93 25.01
CA ASN A 126 28.59 -3.24 26.18
C ASN A 126 28.23 -4.20 27.31
N GLY A 127 27.63 -5.36 27.00
CA GLY A 127 27.28 -6.38 27.98
C GLY A 127 28.52 -6.93 28.70
N ILE A 128 29.56 -7.31 27.93
CA ILE A 128 30.82 -7.81 28.50
C ILE A 128 31.56 -6.69 29.23
N ARG A 129 31.59 -5.47 28.68
CA ARG A 129 32.19 -4.31 29.35
C ARG A 129 31.53 -4.07 30.71
N ASN A 130 30.19 -4.05 30.77
CA ASN A 130 29.46 -3.87 32.02
C ASN A 130 29.80 -4.99 33.00
N TYR A 131 29.71 -6.26 32.59
CA TYR A 131 30.06 -7.40 33.45
C TYR A 131 31.49 -7.29 34.00
N VAL A 132 32.47 -6.96 33.15
CA VAL A 132 33.86 -6.79 33.58
C VAL A 132 34.03 -5.64 34.57
N MET A 133 33.31 -4.53 34.38
CA MET A 133 33.40 -3.34 35.23
C MET A 133 32.60 -3.45 36.53
N THR A 134 31.48 -4.18 36.54
CA THR A 134 30.57 -4.27 37.70
C THR A 134 30.66 -5.58 38.48
N GLU A 135 30.97 -6.71 37.82
CA GLU A 135 30.88 -8.04 38.42
C GLU A 135 32.21 -8.82 38.45
N SER A 136 33.25 -8.40 37.73
CA SER A 136 34.51 -9.16 37.70
C SER A 136 35.28 -9.14 39.04
N PRO A 137 35.81 -10.29 39.50
CA PRO A 137 36.68 -10.39 40.67
C PRO A 137 38.01 -9.64 40.55
N ILE A 138 38.30 -8.98 39.41
CA ILE A 138 39.47 -8.08 39.26
C ILE A 138 39.35 -6.85 40.18
N ALA A 139 38.16 -6.54 40.70
CA ALA A 139 37.97 -5.62 41.84
C ALA A 139 38.43 -6.20 43.20
N ARG A 140 38.81 -7.49 43.26
CA ARG A 140 39.31 -8.21 44.45
C ARG A 140 40.69 -8.83 44.21
N VAL A 141 41.67 -8.01 43.83
CA VAL A 141 43.09 -8.40 43.95
C VAL A 141 43.53 -8.26 45.42
N PRO A 142 44.22 -9.25 46.02
CA PRO A 142 44.81 -9.13 47.35
C PRO A 142 45.79 -7.94 47.38
N GLY A 143 45.43 -6.88 48.12
CA GLY A 143 46.17 -5.60 48.13
C GLY A 143 45.40 -4.40 47.56
N ALA A 144 44.21 -4.59 46.97
CA ALA A 144 43.36 -3.48 46.50
C ALA A 144 42.64 -2.71 47.63
N SER A 145 42.71 -3.21 48.86
CA SER A 145 42.12 -2.57 50.05
C SER A 145 42.81 -1.24 50.42
N SER A 146 44.08 -1.04 50.05
CA SER A 146 44.77 0.25 50.22
C SER A 146 44.40 1.28 49.14
N LEU A 147 43.86 0.85 47.99
CA LEU A 147 43.39 1.73 46.92
C LEU A 147 41.91 2.13 47.10
N MET A 148 41.08 1.29 47.73
CA MET A 148 39.68 1.61 48.05
C MET A 148 39.52 2.75 49.07
N ARG A 149 40.51 2.99 49.94
CA ARG A 149 40.50 4.14 50.86
C ARG A 149 40.83 5.48 50.19
N MET A 150 41.15 5.47 48.89
CA MET A 150 41.51 6.64 48.11
C MET A 150 40.43 7.03 47.08
N GLY A 151 39.15 6.89 47.44
CA GLY A 151 38.04 7.64 46.82
C GLY A 151 37.64 7.28 45.39
N GLN A 152 36.34 7.44 45.09
CA GLN A 152 35.72 7.24 43.78
C GLN A 152 36.36 8.03 42.62
N ASN A 153 37.17 9.06 42.91
CA ASN A 153 37.79 9.92 41.89
C ASN A 153 39.18 9.45 41.41
N ALA A 154 39.79 8.44 42.05
CA ALA A 154 41.12 7.95 41.67
C ALA A 154 41.08 6.87 40.58
N PHE A 155 39.94 6.19 40.38
CA PHE A 155 39.81 5.11 39.39
C PHE A 155 39.90 5.63 37.94
N ASP A 156 39.31 6.79 37.65
CA ASP A 156 39.39 7.43 36.34
C ASP A 156 40.77 8.02 36.03
N THR A 157 41.56 8.33 37.08
CA THR A 157 42.86 9.00 36.95
C THR A 157 44.05 8.02 37.00
N ALA A 158 43.93 6.89 37.70
CA ALA A 158 45.07 6.01 38.00
C ALA A 158 45.34 4.90 36.96
N ALA A 159 44.40 4.55 36.08
CA ALA A 159 44.67 3.51 35.07
C ALA A 159 43.99 3.64 33.69
N PRO A 160 44.15 4.77 32.96
CA PRO A 160 43.65 4.90 31.57
C PRO A 160 44.21 3.85 30.59
N ARG A 161 45.34 3.21 30.93
CA ARG A 161 45.97 2.15 30.10
C ARG A 161 45.37 0.77 30.34
N LEU A 162 44.81 0.49 31.52
CA LEU A 162 44.10 -0.76 31.80
C LEU A 162 42.72 -0.75 31.15
N SER A 163 41.99 0.37 31.22
CA SER A 163 40.70 0.52 30.51
C SER A 163 40.86 0.37 29.00
N LYS A 164 41.83 1.06 28.39
CA LYS A 164 42.11 0.94 26.94
C LYS A 164 42.62 -0.43 26.51
N GLY A 165 43.35 -1.14 27.39
CA GLY A 165 43.80 -2.51 27.14
C GLY A 165 42.64 -3.49 27.13
N ILE A 166 41.77 -3.39 28.14
CA ILE A 166 40.54 -4.18 28.26
C ILE A 166 39.61 -3.91 27.08
N GLU A 167 39.38 -2.64 26.72
CA GLU A 167 38.54 -2.27 25.56
C GLU A 167 39.07 -2.91 24.26
N ARG A 168 40.38 -2.83 23.99
CA ARG A 168 40.96 -3.47 22.79
C ARG A 168 40.81 -4.99 22.79
N GLN A 169 41.01 -5.62 23.95
CA GLN A 169 40.86 -7.07 24.09
C GLN A 169 39.40 -7.49 23.87
N LEU A 170 38.45 -6.70 24.40
CA LEU A 170 37.01 -6.92 24.25
C LEU A 170 36.57 -6.71 22.80
N THR A 171 37.04 -5.65 22.14
CA THR A 171 36.77 -5.42 20.71
C THR A 171 37.30 -6.56 19.86
N ALA A 172 38.52 -7.04 20.12
CA ALA A 172 39.10 -8.17 19.40
C ALA A 172 38.32 -9.48 19.64
N PHE A 173 37.90 -9.72 20.88
CA PHE A 173 37.09 -10.89 21.23
C PHE A 173 35.71 -10.86 20.56
N VAL A 174 35.01 -9.73 20.62
CA VAL A 174 33.69 -9.58 19.96
C VAL A 174 33.85 -9.74 18.46
N ALA A 175 34.85 -9.12 17.83
CA ALA A 175 35.09 -9.26 16.40
C ALA A 175 35.39 -10.71 15.98
N ALA A 176 36.17 -11.44 16.78
CA ALA A 176 36.51 -12.83 16.51
C ALA A 176 35.31 -13.79 16.62
N ASN A 177 34.32 -13.47 17.48
CA ASN A 177 33.16 -14.33 17.74
C ASN A 177 31.87 -13.83 17.07
N LEU A 178 31.90 -12.68 16.39
CA LEU A 178 30.72 -12.06 15.81
C LEU A 178 30.06 -12.95 14.75
N GLN A 179 30.87 -13.62 13.90
CA GLN A 179 30.34 -14.48 12.85
C GLN A 179 29.57 -15.70 13.42
N ASP A 180 30.13 -16.35 14.43
CA ASP A 180 29.47 -17.48 15.09
C ASP A 180 28.21 -17.01 15.83
N SER A 181 28.29 -15.88 16.55
CA SER A 181 27.14 -15.29 17.24
C SER A 181 26.01 -14.91 16.26
N LEU A 182 26.34 -14.40 15.08
CA LEU A 182 25.37 -14.08 14.04
C LEU A 182 24.70 -15.33 13.46
N ARG A 183 25.47 -16.42 13.27
CA ARG A 183 24.93 -17.70 12.80
C ARG A 183 24.02 -18.35 13.84
N ASP A 184 24.41 -18.33 15.10
CA ASP A 184 23.63 -18.89 16.19
C ASP A 184 22.36 -18.06 16.41
N SER A 185 22.47 -16.74 16.33
CA SER A 185 21.31 -15.84 16.38
C SER A 185 20.33 -16.08 15.23
N ARG A 186 20.83 -16.34 14.00
CA ARG A 186 19.96 -16.74 12.88
C ARG A 186 19.22 -18.03 13.19
N THR A 187 19.94 -19.08 13.58
CA THR A 187 19.33 -20.39 13.91
C THR A 187 18.26 -20.22 14.99
N TYR A 188 18.55 -19.43 16.03
CA TYR A 188 17.61 -19.11 17.08
C TYR A 188 16.39 -18.35 16.54
N LEU A 189 16.59 -17.24 15.82
CA LEU A 189 15.51 -16.43 15.25
C LEU A 189 14.62 -17.23 14.30
N THR A 190 15.17 -18.07 13.43
CA THR A 190 14.37 -18.95 12.57
C THR A 190 13.59 -20.00 13.35
N THR A 191 14.06 -20.38 14.55
CA THR A 191 13.35 -21.33 15.43
C THR A 191 12.25 -20.66 16.25
N VAL A 192 12.46 -19.41 16.68
CA VAL A 192 11.51 -18.70 17.57
C VAL A 192 10.56 -17.77 16.83
N VAL A 193 10.89 -17.33 15.62
CA VAL A 193 9.98 -16.60 14.73
C VAL A 193 9.26 -17.64 13.89
N ASP A 194 8.33 -18.33 14.54
CA ASP A 194 7.40 -19.25 13.89
C ASP A 194 6.00 -18.59 13.75
N GLU A 195 5.06 -19.32 13.15
CA GLU A 195 3.68 -18.85 12.96
C GLU A 195 3.03 -18.42 14.27
N GLN A 196 3.30 -19.11 15.39
CA GLN A 196 2.75 -18.77 16.69
C GLN A 196 3.32 -17.46 17.22
N ALA A 197 4.64 -17.27 17.16
CA ALA A 197 5.27 -16.03 17.59
C ALA A 197 4.79 -14.82 16.76
N MET A 198 4.60 -15.00 15.44
CA MET A 198 4.05 -13.96 14.58
C MET A 198 2.59 -13.62 14.94
N THR A 199 1.80 -14.63 15.30
CA THR A 199 0.42 -14.44 15.79
C THR A 199 0.42 -13.68 17.11
N ASP A 200 1.28 -14.04 18.06
CA ASP A 200 1.38 -13.36 19.35
C ASP A 200 1.80 -11.88 19.17
N ILE A 201 2.76 -11.60 18.27
CA ILE A 201 3.17 -10.23 17.93
C ILE A 201 2.00 -9.42 17.34
N ALA A 202 1.20 -10.04 16.47
CA ALA A 202 0.03 -9.40 15.88
C ALA A 202 -1.04 -9.13 16.95
N ASP A 203 -1.31 -10.09 17.84
CA ASP A 203 -2.26 -9.92 18.94
C ASP A 203 -1.85 -8.76 19.86
N GLU A 204 -0.58 -8.70 20.25
CA GLU A 204 -0.07 -7.57 21.04
C GLU A 204 -0.16 -6.24 20.28
N ALA A 205 0.07 -6.25 18.97
CA ALA A 205 -0.04 -5.05 18.15
C ALA A 205 -1.50 -4.57 18.07
N TRP A 206 -2.46 -5.49 17.95
CA TRP A 206 -3.88 -5.17 18.04
C TRP A 206 -4.23 -4.56 19.39
N GLU A 207 -3.91 -5.25 20.49
CA GLU A 207 -4.24 -4.78 21.84
C GLU A 207 -3.68 -3.39 22.15
N ARG A 208 -2.48 -3.08 21.61
CA ARG A 208 -1.83 -1.78 21.80
C ARG A 208 -2.43 -0.67 20.95
N ASN A 209 -2.95 -0.96 19.76
CA ASN A 209 -3.31 0.07 18.77
C ASN A 209 -4.81 0.14 18.42
N ALA A 210 -5.62 -0.85 18.81
CA ALA A 210 -7.05 -0.91 18.50
C ALA A 210 -7.81 0.34 18.97
N GLY A 211 -7.46 0.86 20.15
CA GLY A 211 -8.05 2.07 20.71
C GLY A 211 -7.44 3.38 20.20
N SER A 212 -6.39 3.33 19.36
CA SER A 212 -5.83 4.53 18.75
C SER A 212 -6.82 5.10 17.74
N THR A 213 -6.89 6.42 17.68
CA THR A 213 -7.74 7.14 16.73
C THR A 213 -7.11 7.20 15.34
N LEU A 214 -7.95 7.34 14.30
CA LEU A 214 -7.47 7.55 12.94
C LEU A 214 -6.56 8.79 12.84
N ALA A 215 -6.85 9.86 13.58
CA ALA A 215 -6.02 11.06 13.65
C ALA A 215 -4.61 10.78 14.20
N GLU A 216 -4.48 9.95 15.24
CA GLU A 216 -3.18 9.59 15.81
C GLU A 216 -2.32 8.83 14.79
N ILE A 217 -2.93 7.91 14.03
CA ILE A 217 -2.23 7.16 12.97
C ILE A 217 -1.86 8.08 11.81
N ALA A 218 -2.80 8.91 11.32
CA ALA A 218 -2.54 9.86 10.25
C ALA A 218 -1.45 10.89 10.63
N GLY A 219 -1.32 11.19 11.93
CA GLY A 219 -0.29 12.07 12.48
C GLY A 219 1.13 11.49 12.50
N LEU A 220 1.31 10.18 12.33
CA LEU A 220 2.65 9.55 12.31
C LEU A 220 3.48 9.97 11.10
N VAL A 221 2.82 10.37 10.00
CA VAL A 221 3.47 10.82 8.78
C VAL A 221 3.26 12.32 8.62
N GLY A 222 4.36 13.07 8.59
CA GLY A 222 4.35 14.50 8.30
C GLY A 222 3.90 14.79 6.86
N GLU A 223 3.31 15.96 6.64
CA GLU A 223 2.80 16.36 5.31
C GLU A 223 3.89 16.34 4.24
N ASP A 224 5.06 16.93 4.52
CA ASP A 224 6.20 16.97 3.61
C ASP A 224 6.69 15.55 3.24
N ALA A 225 6.79 14.68 4.24
CA ALA A 225 7.21 13.29 4.04
C ALA A 225 6.18 12.51 3.20
N LEU A 226 4.88 12.74 3.42
CA LEU A 226 3.84 12.12 2.60
C LEU A 226 3.89 12.62 1.16
N ALA A 227 4.09 13.92 0.94
CA ALA A 227 4.23 14.49 -0.40
C ALA A 227 5.44 13.89 -1.14
N GLU A 228 6.59 13.78 -0.46
CA GLU A 228 7.78 13.16 -1.02
C GLU A 228 7.57 11.67 -1.33
N MET A 229 6.96 10.91 -0.43
CA MET A 229 6.64 9.49 -0.67
C MET A 229 5.70 9.32 -1.87
N LEU A 230 4.72 10.20 -2.05
CA LEU A 230 3.83 10.18 -3.21
C LEU A 230 4.58 10.49 -4.50
N SER A 231 5.43 11.52 -4.50
CA SER A 231 6.24 11.88 -5.67
C SER A 231 7.15 10.73 -6.07
N VAL A 232 7.90 10.16 -5.12
CA VAL A 232 8.79 9.01 -5.36
C VAL A 232 7.98 7.81 -5.83
N GLY A 233 6.84 7.52 -5.20
CA GLY A 233 5.95 6.43 -5.59
C GLY A 233 5.46 6.57 -7.02
N GLN A 234 5.00 7.75 -7.42
CA GLN A 234 4.56 8.04 -8.79
C GLN A 234 5.69 7.88 -9.80
N GLU A 235 6.90 8.39 -9.49
CA GLU A 235 8.07 8.22 -10.34
C GLU A 235 8.46 6.75 -10.51
N VAL A 236 8.42 5.97 -9.43
CA VAL A 236 8.71 4.52 -9.47
C VAL A 236 7.69 3.78 -10.31
N ILE A 237 6.39 4.07 -10.16
CA ILE A 237 5.35 3.44 -10.98
C ILE A 237 5.52 3.87 -12.44
N ALA A 238 5.80 5.14 -12.73
CA ALA A 238 6.03 5.63 -14.09
C ALA A 238 7.21 4.94 -14.76
N TYR A 239 8.30 4.77 -14.02
CA TYR A 239 9.44 4.00 -14.47
C TYR A 239 9.07 2.53 -14.71
N LEU A 240 8.37 1.90 -13.76
CA LEU A 240 7.97 0.50 -13.84
C LEU A 240 7.09 0.24 -15.06
N VAL A 241 6.06 1.06 -15.29
CA VAL A 241 5.15 0.95 -16.44
C VAL A 241 5.89 1.09 -17.77
N ALA A 242 6.95 1.91 -17.81
CA ALA A 242 7.79 2.06 -18.99
C ALA A 242 8.76 0.87 -19.23
N THR A 243 8.89 -0.08 -18.30
CA THR A 243 9.81 -1.21 -18.47
C THR A 243 9.26 -2.27 -19.44
N PRO A 244 10.12 -2.92 -20.24
CA PRO A 244 9.72 -4.07 -21.05
C PRO A 244 9.16 -5.23 -20.23
N THR A 245 9.64 -5.40 -18.99
CA THR A 245 9.17 -6.46 -18.07
C THR A 245 7.72 -6.23 -17.67
N PHE A 246 7.37 -5.02 -17.24
CA PHE A 246 5.98 -4.69 -16.89
C PHE A 246 5.07 -4.83 -18.11
N ARG A 247 5.49 -4.33 -19.28
CA ARG A 247 4.72 -4.46 -20.52
C ARG A 247 4.47 -5.93 -20.87
N GLY A 248 5.49 -6.79 -20.80
CA GLY A 248 5.34 -8.22 -21.06
C GLY A 248 4.38 -8.92 -20.07
N ALA A 249 4.44 -8.54 -18.79
CA ALA A 249 3.51 -9.06 -17.78
C ALA A 249 2.07 -8.62 -18.06
N LEU A 250 1.87 -7.34 -18.39
CA LEU A 250 0.55 -6.80 -18.74
C LEU A 250 -0.01 -7.45 -20.02
N GLN A 251 0.82 -7.62 -21.04
CA GLN A 251 0.42 -8.33 -22.27
C GLN A 251 -0.04 -9.76 -21.98
N THR A 252 0.67 -10.48 -21.10
CA THR A 252 0.29 -11.84 -20.70
C THR A 252 -1.11 -11.86 -20.05
N VAL A 253 -1.39 -10.91 -19.16
CA VAL A 253 -2.71 -10.79 -18.50
C VAL A 253 -3.82 -10.48 -19.53
N LEU A 254 -3.53 -9.62 -20.51
CA LEU A 254 -4.47 -9.27 -21.57
C LEU A 254 -4.74 -10.46 -22.50
N ASP A 255 -3.69 -11.20 -22.89
CA ASP A 255 -3.80 -12.40 -23.72
C ASP A 255 -4.61 -13.49 -23.02
N GLU A 256 -4.35 -13.73 -21.72
CA GLU A 256 -5.14 -14.65 -20.89
C GLU A 256 -6.61 -14.20 -20.76
N SER A 257 -6.86 -12.89 -20.80
CA SER A 257 -8.20 -12.32 -20.73
C SER A 257 -8.92 -12.24 -22.08
N SER A 258 -8.22 -12.49 -23.20
CA SER A 258 -8.76 -12.32 -24.56
C SER A 258 -10.02 -13.17 -24.84
N GLY A 259 -10.10 -14.37 -24.27
CA GLY A 259 -11.24 -15.28 -24.42
C GLY A 259 -12.41 -14.98 -23.47
N ARG A 260 -12.22 -14.09 -22.50
CA ARG A 260 -13.22 -13.73 -21.50
C ARG A 260 -14.13 -12.63 -22.04
N THR A 261 -15.38 -12.61 -21.59
CA THR A 261 -16.34 -11.60 -22.03
C THR A 261 -16.05 -10.26 -21.36
N VAL A 262 -16.35 -9.16 -22.03
CA VAL A 262 -16.19 -7.81 -21.47
C VAL A 262 -17.13 -7.65 -20.27
N GLY A 263 -18.34 -8.22 -20.33
CA GLY A 263 -19.29 -8.24 -19.21
C GLY A 263 -18.71 -8.90 -17.95
N GLU A 264 -18.10 -10.08 -18.06
CA GLU A 264 -17.42 -10.76 -16.94
C GLU A 264 -16.30 -9.90 -16.33
N LEU A 265 -15.46 -9.28 -17.18
CA LEU A 265 -14.35 -8.45 -16.73
C LEU A 265 -14.84 -7.19 -16.00
N LEU A 266 -15.89 -6.55 -16.51
CA LEU A 266 -16.51 -5.39 -15.85
C LEU A 266 -17.14 -5.77 -14.51
N ALA A 267 -17.84 -6.92 -14.45
CA ALA A 267 -18.45 -7.40 -13.22
C ALA A 267 -17.42 -7.69 -12.12
N GLU A 268 -16.28 -8.30 -12.46
CA GLU A 268 -15.17 -8.51 -11.53
C GLU A 268 -14.54 -7.22 -11.02
N ALA A 269 -14.49 -6.18 -11.86
CA ALA A 269 -14.07 -4.85 -11.47
C ALA A 269 -15.14 -4.09 -10.64
N GLY A 270 -16.30 -4.70 -10.38
CA GLY A 270 -17.43 -4.07 -9.68
C GLY A 270 -18.20 -3.06 -10.54
N ILE A 271 -17.95 -3.01 -11.84
CA ILE A 271 -18.62 -2.13 -12.79
C ILE A 271 -19.91 -2.81 -13.26
N THR A 272 -21.04 -2.41 -12.68
CA THR A 272 -22.37 -2.93 -13.01
C THR A 272 -23.21 -1.90 -13.77
N ALA A 273 -24.29 -2.37 -14.41
CA ALA A 273 -25.28 -1.49 -15.03
C ALA A 273 -25.81 -0.44 -14.04
N ASP A 274 -26.14 -0.86 -12.81
CA ASP A 274 -26.62 0.03 -11.75
C ASP A 274 -25.59 1.10 -11.37
N LEU A 275 -24.30 0.75 -11.29
CA LEU A 275 -23.23 1.71 -11.02
C LEU A 275 -23.14 2.74 -12.15
N VAL A 276 -23.14 2.28 -13.41
CA VAL A 276 -23.09 3.16 -14.58
C VAL A 276 -24.30 4.10 -14.62
N ILE A 277 -25.50 3.59 -14.38
CA ILE A 277 -26.73 4.38 -14.29
C ILE A 277 -26.60 5.46 -13.20
N ALA A 278 -26.14 5.08 -12.01
CA ALA A 278 -25.97 6.00 -10.89
C ALA A 278 -24.94 7.11 -11.20
N LEU A 279 -23.83 6.76 -11.86
CA LEU A 279 -22.78 7.70 -12.22
C LEU A 279 -23.20 8.66 -13.34
N VAL A 280 -23.92 8.18 -14.35
CA VAL A 280 -24.26 8.95 -15.57
C VAL A 280 -25.51 9.82 -15.36
N ARG A 281 -26.48 9.37 -14.57
CA ARG A 281 -27.77 10.06 -14.36
C ARG A 281 -27.63 11.57 -14.02
N PRO A 282 -26.75 12.00 -13.10
CA PRO A 282 -26.60 13.42 -12.77
C PRO A 282 -26.14 14.27 -13.96
N TRP A 283 -25.30 13.71 -14.83
CA TRP A 283 -24.79 14.41 -16.01
C TRP A 283 -25.86 14.59 -17.08
N ILE A 284 -26.71 13.57 -17.30
CA ILE A 284 -27.83 13.68 -18.24
C ILE A 284 -28.83 14.74 -17.77
N LEU A 285 -29.20 14.73 -16.49
CA LEU A 285 -30.07 15.76 -15.91
C LEU A 285 -29.46 17.15 -16.06
N ARG A 286 -28.17 17.30 -15.78
CA ARG A 286 -27.49 18.58 -15.96
C ARG A 286 -27.46 19.04 -17.41
N ALA A 287 -27.21 18.12 -18.36
CA ALA A 287 -27.23 18.42 -19.79
C ALA A 287 -28.63 18.80 -20.29
N ALA A 288 -29.68 18.22 -19.72
CA ALA A 288 -31.06 18.61 -19.99
C ALA A 288 -31.36 20.03 -19.48
N ASP A 289 -31.00 20.33 -18.23
CA ASP A 289 -31.19 21.65 -17.63
C ASP A 289 -30.45 22.76 -18.39
N ASP A 290 -29.25 22.47 -18.88
CA ASP A 290 -28.43 23.40 -19.65
C ASP A 290 -28.86 23.52 -21.13
N GLY A 291 -29.86 22.75 -21.57
CA GLY A 291 -30.34 22.70 -22.96
C GLY A 291 -29.42 21.97 -23.95
N LEU A 292 -28.29 21.44 -23.47
CA LEU A 292 -27.32 20.68 -24.27
C LEU A 292 -27.92 19.40 -24.84
N LEU A 293 -28.75 18.70 -24.06
CA LEU A 293 -29.44 17.49 -24.49
C LEU A 293 -30.37 17.76 -25.68
N GLU A 294 -31.22 18.79 -25.57
CA GLU A 294 -32.11 19.19 -26.67
C GLU A 294 -31.29 19.59 -27.90
N GLN A 295 -30.21 20.35 -27.72
CA GLN A 295 -29.33 20.73 -28.82
C GLN A 295 -28.80 19.51 -29.58
N PHE A 296 -28.25 18.51 -28.88
CA PHE A 296 -27.73 17.30 -29.52
C PHE A 296 -28.82 16.52 -30.26
N ILE A 297 -30.00 16.36 -29.66
CA ILE A 297 -31.14 15.67 -30.28
C ILE A 297 -31.60 16.44 -31.53
N ARG A 298 -31.78 17.75 -31.40
CA ARG A 298 -32.19 18.65 -32.49
C ARG A 298 -31.22 18.60 -33.65
N GLU A 299 -29.91 18.67 -33.40
CA GLU A 299 -28.88 18.58 -34.46
C GLU A 299 -28.99 17.26 -35.23
N ARG A 300 -29.11 16.12 -34.53
CA ARG A 300 -29.23 14.80 -35.17
C ARG A 300 -30.53 14.64 -35.95
N LEU A 301 -31.67 15.05 -35.37
CA LEU A 301 -32.96 14.93 -36.02
C LEU A 301 -33.08 15.90 -37.20
N THR A 302 -32.60 17.14 -37.07
CA THR A 302 -32.61 18.12 -38.18
C THR A 302 -31.87 17.58 -39.40
N ALA A 303 -30.73 16.91 -39.20
CA ALA A 303 -29.99 16.27 -40.29
C ALA A 303 -30.80 15.18 -41.01
N PHE A 304 -31.58 14.40 -40.26
CA PHE A 304 -32.49 13.39 -40.83
C PHE A 304 -33.65 14.05 -41.59
N TYR A 305 -34.39 14.97 -40.96
CA TYR A 305 -35.56 15.60 -41.59
C TYR A 305 -35.20 16.48 -42.79
N SER A 306 -34.00 17.06 -42.82
CA SER A 306 -33.52 17.84 -43.97
C SER A 306 -33.12 16.98 -45.18
N SER A 307 -33.04 15.65 -45.01
CA SER A 307 -32.71 14.72 -46.10
C SER A 307 -33.92 14.20 -46.88
N TYR A 308 -35.13 14.61 -46.48
CA TYR A 308 -36.41 14.19 -47.09
C TYR A 308 -37.26 15.37 -47.52
#